data_AF-A0A098EZ43-F1
#
_entry.id   AF-A0A098EZ43-F1
#
_cell.length_a   1.000
_cell.length_b   1.000
_cell.length_c   1.000
_cell.angle_alpha   90.00
_cell.angle_beta   90.00
_cell.angle_gamma   90.00
#
_symmetry.space_group_name_H-M   'P 1'
#
loop_
_entity.id
_entity.type
_entity.pdbx_description
1 polymer ?
#
loop_
_entity_poly.entity_id
_entity_poly.type
_entity_poly.pdbx_seq_one_letter_code
_entity_poly.pdbx_strand_id
1 'polypeptide(L)'
;MLKTTNLKKSVFQISVFLLVCFAYVYQKPILTTEKAIDSAVLCLNVPPKELGIVAVDINFDDISLEKLSIDTKSGFFNQITNQRELSVILKTKDGKEPTIRMDAYSGKCLEVTGPLN
;
A
#
# COMPACT_ATOMS: atom_id res chain seq x y z
N MET A 1 -20.30 -16.68 44.40
CA MET A 1 -19.70 -15.34 44.21
C MET A 1 -18.23 -15.53 43.78
N LEU A 2 -17.96 -15.84 42.51
CA LEU A 2 -16.60 -16.23 42.04
C LEU A 2 -16.33 -15.94 40.55
N LYS A 3 -17.19 -15.14 39.89
CA LYS A 3 -17.13 -14.93 38.43
C LYS A 3 -16.39 -13.63 38.02
N THR A 4 -16.28 -12.67 38.94
CA THR A 4 -15.82 -11.31 38.63
C THR A 4 -14.29 -11.19 38.51
N THR A 5 -13.53 -11.97 39.28
CA THR A 5 -12.05 -11.93 39.28
C THR A 5 -11.45 -12.51 38.00
N ASN A 6 -12.01 -13.60 37.49
CA ASN A 6 -11.58 -14.18 36.21
C ASN A 6 -11.98 -13.30 35.02
N LEU A 7 -13.16 -12.66 35.05
CA LEU A 7 -13.59 -11.76 33.99
C LEU A 7 -12.63 -10.55 33.85
N LYS A 8 -12.26 -9.91 34.97
CA LYS A 8 -11.31 -8.78 34.94
C LYS A 8 -9.94 -9.19 34.38
N LYS A 9 -9.45 -10.38 34.74
CA LYS A 9 -8.19 -10.94 34.22
C LYS A 9 -8.27 -11.25 32.72
N SER A 10 -9.35 -11.87 32.27
CA SER A 10 -9.57 -12.16 30.85
C SER A 10 -9.73 -10.89 30.02
N VAL A 11 -10.47 -9.89 30.51
CA VAL A 11 -10.59 -8.59 29.85
C VAL A 11 -9.23 -7.92 29.73
N PHE A 12 -8.42 -7.92 30.80
CA PHE A 12 -7.07 -7.38 30.75
C PHE A 12 -6.18 -8.10 29.73
N GLN A 13 -6.21 -9.44 29.69
CA GLN A 13 -5.45 -10.23 28.71
C GLN A 13 -5.86 -9.93 27.26
N ILE A 14 -7.17 -9.83 26.99
CA ILE A 14 -7.68 -9.47 25.67
C ILE A 14 -7.25 -8.05 25.32
N SER A 15 -7.33 -7.09 26.24
CA SER A 15 -6.88 -5.72 26.00
C SER A 15 -5.39 -5.64 25.68
N VAL A 16 -4.54 -6.35 26.41
CA VAL A 16 -3.10 -6.42 26.12
C VAL A 16 -2.85 -7.03 24.75
N PHE A 17 -3.54 -8.13 24.42
CA PHE A 17 -3.43 -8.75 23.10
C PHE A 17 -3.81 -7.79 21.97
N LEU A 18 -4.93 -7.07 22.12
CA LEU A 18 -5.37 -6.06 21.15
C LEU A 18 -4.36 -4.93 21.00
N LEU A 19 -3.76 -4.43 22.10
CA LEU A 19 -2.73 -3.41 22.05
C LEU A 19 -1.48 -3.87 21.28
N VAL A 20 -1.06 -5.12 21.47
CA VAL A 20 0.06 -5.71 20.73
C VAL A 20 -0.26 -5.84 19.25
N CYS A 21 -1.45 -6.33 18.89
CA CYS A 21 -1.89 -6.39 17.50
C CYS A 21 -1.94 -5.00 16.85
N PHE A 22 -2.42 -4.00 17.59
CA PHE A 22 -2.50 -2.64 17.10
C PHE A 22 -1.11 -2.04 16.87
N ALA A 23 -0.20 -2.21 17.84
CA ALA A 23 1.19 -1.78 17.71
C ALA A 23 1.89 -2.46 16.52
N TYR A 24 1.64 -3.76 16.33
CA TYR A 24 2.19 -4.51 15.19
C TYR A 24 1.72 -3.94 13.84
N VAL A 25 0.42 -3.65 13.69
CA VAL A 25 -0.12 -3.06 12.46
C VAL A 25 0.44 -1.65 12.24
N TYR A 26 0.53 -0.84 13.30
CA TYR A 26 1.02 0.54 13.24
C TYR A 26 2.51 0.63 12.87
N GLN A 27 3.33 -0.31 13.35
CA GLN A 27 4.77 -0.34 13.12
C GLN A 27 5.19 -1.11 11.86
N LYS A 28 4.24 -1.65 11.09
CA LYS A 28 4.56 -2.41 9.88
C LYS A 28 5.38 -1.53 8.92
N PRO A 29 6.53 -2.00 8.42
CA PRO A 29 7.33 -1.21 7.49
C PRO A 29 6.63 -1.11 6.12
N ILE A 30 6.75 0.06 5.49
CA ILE A 30 6.32 0.26 4.10
C ILE A 30 7.37 -0.27 3.12
N LEU A 31 6.98 -0.42 1.85
CA LEU A 31 7.87 -0.81 0.77
C LEU A 31 9.04 0.17 0.62
N THR A 32 10.20 -0.40 0.28
CA THR A 32 11.36 0.38 -0.16
C THR A 32 11.12 0.95 -1.55
N THR A 33 11.83 2.01 -1.92
CA THR A 33 11.74 2.64 -3.24
C THR A 33 11.90 1.64 -4.38
N GLU A 34 12.89 0.75 -4.30
CA GLU A 34 13.14 -0.31 -5.29
C GLU A 34 11.92 -1.21 -5.47
N LYS A 35 11.39 -1.78 -4.37
CA LYS A 35 10.19 -2.63 -4.44
C LYS A 35 8.94 -1.88 -4.87
N ALA A 36 8.86 -0.58 -4.60
CA ALA A 36 7.77 0.27 -5.04
C ALA A 36 7.82 0.48 -6.56
N ILE A 37 9.01 0.69 -7.14
CA ILE A 37 9.20 0.74 -8.59
C ILE A 37 8.85 -0.61 -9.21
N ASP A 38 9.33 -1.72 -8.63
CA ASP A 38 9.02 -3.06 -9.12
C ASP A 38 7.52 -3.34 -9.16
N SER A 39 6.82 -2.95 -8.09
CA SER A 39 5.37 -3.10 -7.99
C SER A 39 4.62 -2.17 -8.96
N ALA A 40 5.14 -0.97 -9.21
CA ALA A 40 4.57 -0.05 -10.20
C ALA A 40 4.66 -0.63 -11.61
N VAL A 41 5.83 -1.13 -12.01
CA VAL A 41 6.04 -1.77 -13.31
C VAL A 41 5.17 -3.00 -13.46
N LEU A 42 5.11 -3.84 -12.42
CA LEU A 42 4.25 -5.00 -12.42
C LEU A 42 2.77 -4.61 -12.58
N CYS A 43 2.33 -3.50 -11.97
CA CYS A 43 0.96 -3.03 -12.16
C CYS A 43 0.66 -2.63 -13.61
N LEU A 44 1.62 -2.02 -14.31
CA LEU A 44 1.43 -1.63 -15.71
C LEU A 44 1.46 -2.83 -16.66
N ASN A 45 2.36 -3.78 -16.42
CA ASN A 45 2.51 -4.99 -17.22
C ASN A 45 1.37 -6.00 -16.99
N VAL A 46 0.90 -6.13 -15.74
CA VAL A 46 -0.13 -7.10 -15.34
C VAL A 46 -1.14 -6.42 -14.42
N PRO A 47 -1.96 -5.50 -14.94
CA PRO A 47 -2.94 -4.78 -14.14
C PRO A 47 -3.99 -5.74 -13.58
N PRO A 48 -4.44 -5.54 -12.32
CA PRO A 48 -5.57 -6.27 -11.78
C PRO A 48 -6.80 -6.10 -12.69
N LYS A 49 -7.50 -7.21 -13.00
CA LYS A 49 -8.70 -7.19 -13.83
C LYS A 49 -9.77 -6.20 -13.35
N GLU A 50 -9.83 -5.99 -12.04
CA GLU A 50 -10.74 -5.06 -11.37
C GLU A 50 -10.55 -3.59 -11.81
N LEU A 51 -9.35 -3.21 -12.27
CA LEU A 51 -9.06 -1.84 -12.70
C LEU A 51 -9.50 -1.54 -14.14
N GLY A 52 -9.77 -2.56 -14.96
CA GLY A 52 -10.19 -2.39 -16.35
C GLY A 52 -9.13 -1.73 -17.26
N ILE A 53 -7.86 -1.76 -16.86
CA ILE A 53 -6.74 -1.12 -17.57
C ILE A 53 -6.08 -2.14 -18.50
N VAL A 54 -5.68 -1.69 -19.69
CA VAL A 54 -4.94 -2.51 -20.65
C VAL A 54 -3.49 -2.60 -20.21
N ALA A 55 -2.95 -3.81 -20.20
CA ALA A 55 -1.53 -4.05 -19.94
C ALA A 55 -0.66 -3.28 -20.94
N VAL A 56 0.36 -2.61 -20.44
CA VAL A 56 1.39 -1.95 -21.26
C VAL A 56 2.68 -2.73 -21.04
N ASP A 57 3.27 -3.23 -22.13
CA ASP A 57 4.55 -3.94 -22.09
C ASP A 57 5.68 -2.92 -21.88
N ILE A 58 6.13 -2.80 -20.62
CA ILE A 58 7.13 -1.83 -20.20
C ILE A 58 8.30 -2.58 -19.57
N ASN A 59 9.49 -2.34 -20.13
CA ASN A 59 10.73 -2.82 -19.55
C ASN A 59 11.25 -1.84 -18.47
N PHE A 60 11.94 -2.37 -17.46
CA PHE A 60 12.52 -1.56 -16.37
C PHE A 60 13.58 -0.58 -16.87
N ASP A 61 14.32 -0.93 -17.91
CA ASP A 61 15.34 -0.06 -18.50
C ASP A 61 14.73 1.15 -19.24
N ASP A 62 13.42 1.11 -19.46
CA ASP A 62 12.67 2.07 -20.28
C ASP A 62 11.88 3.08 -19.45
N ILE A 63 12.01 2.99 -18.13
CA ILE A 63 11.38 3.87 -17.17
C ILE A 63 12.39 4.47 -16.20
N SER A 64 12.10 5.68 -15.76
CA SER A 64 12.80 6.31 -14.65
C SER A 64 11.80 6.75 -13.59
N LEU A 65 12.20 6.65 -12.33
CA LEU A 65 11.39 7.19 -11.24
C LEU A 65 11.50 8.72 -11.26
N GLU A 66 10.37 9.39 -11.48
CA GLU A 66 10.32 10.85 -11.44
C GLU A 66 9.94 11.34 -10.04
N LYS A 67 8.95 10.68 -9.44
CA LYS A 67 8.49 11.03 -8.09
C LYS A 67 7.92 9.82 -7.37
N LEU A 68 8.23 9.73 -6.08
CA LEU A 68 7.58 8.84 -5.15
C LEU A 68 6.99 9.69 -4.02
N SER A 69 5.69 9.58 -3.79
CA SER A 69 5.01 10.20 -2.64
C SER A 69 4.32 9.15 -1.79
N ILE A 70 4.32 9.42 -0.48
CA ILE A 70 3.61 8.61 0.51
C ILE A 70 2.38 9.40 0.93
N ASP A 71 1.22 8.83 0.65
CA ASP A 71 -0.06 9.45 0.90
C ASP A 71 -0.78 8.72 2.05
N THR A 72 -1.61 9.46 2.80
CA THR A 72 -2.47 8.85 3.81
C THR A 72 -3.59 8.08 3.13
N LYS A 73 -3.79 6.83 3.56
CA LYS A 73 -4.90 6.01 3.07
C LYS A 73 -6.21 6.49 3.68
N SER A 74 -7.24 6.62 2.85
CA SER A 74 -8.56 7.07 3.32
C SER A 74 -9.27 6.01 4.17
N GLY A 75 -10.14 6.43 5.09
CA GLY A 75 -10.96 5.55 5.94
C GLY A 75 -10.56 5.53 7.42
N PHE A 76 -11.56 5.35 8.29
CA PHE A 76 -11.40 5.46 9.75
C PHE A 76 -10.32 4.53 10.32
N PHE A 77 -10.37 3.23 9.96
CA PHE A 77 -9.38 2.25 10.42
C PHE A 77 -7.97 2.57 9.92
N ASN A 78 -7.85 3.06 8.69
CA ASN A 78 -6.57 3.39 8.06
C ASN A 78 -5.91 4.61 8.71
N GLN A 79 -6.70 5.62 9.06
CA GLN A 79 -6.21 6.77 9.83
C GLN A 79 -5.70 6.36 11.21
N ILE A 80 -6.47 5.52 11.91
CA ILE A 80 -6.14 5.04 13.25
C ILE A 80 -4.89 4.15 13.23
N THR A 81 -4.76 3.27 12.24
CA THR A 81 -3.61 2.37 12.09
C THR A 81 -2.47 2.96 11.27
N ASN A 82 -2.56 4.24 10.89
CA ASN A 82 -1.57 4.96 10.10
C ASN A 82 -1.23 4.28 8.75
N GLN A 83 -2.20 3.63 8.12
CA GLN A 83 -2.00 3.01 6.82
C GLN A 83 -1.69 4.06 5.74
N ARG A 84 -0.71 3.73 4.91
CA ARG A 84 -0.23 4.56 3.82
C ARG A 84 -0.47 3.93 2.45
N GLU A 85 -0.55 4.79 1.45
CA GLU A 85 -0.48 4.45 0.05
C GLU A 85 0.79 5.07 -0.54
N LEU A 86 1.29 4.47 -1.62
CA LEU A 86 2.38 4.98 -2.39
C LEU A 86 1.84 5.44 -3.75
N SER A 87 2.16 6.67 -4.11
CA SER A 87 1.96 7.18 -5.46
C SER A 87 3.32 7.25 -6.14
N VAL A 88 3.48 6.47 -7.21
CA VAL A 88 4.71 6.37 -7.98
C VAL A 88 4.45 6.99 -9.36
N ILE A 89 5.17 8.05 -9.67
CA ILE A 89 5.17 8.68 -10.99
C ILE A 89 6.40 8.16 -11.73
N LEU A 90 6.15 7.43 -12.80
CA LEU A 90 7.20 6.90 -13.67
C LEU A 90 7.25 7.74 -14.93
N LYS A 91 8.46 8.05 -15.41
CA LYS A 91 8.67 8.65 -16.71
C LYS A 91 9.09 7.58 -17.70
N THR A 92 8.30 7.40 -18.74
CA THR A 92 8.57 6.45 -19.84
C THR A 92 9.53 7.06 -20.86
N LYS A 93 10.16 6.23 -21.71
CA LYS A 93 10.96 6.70 -22.86
C LYS A 93 10.22 7.67 -23.79
N ASP A 94 8.91 7.53 -23.93
CA ASP A 94 8.05 8.41 -24.72
C ASP A 94 7.79 9.78 -24.05
N GLY A 95 8.33 10.00 -22.84
CA GLY A 95 8.10 11.22 -22.06
C GLY A 95 6.75 11.27 -21.35
N LYS A 96 5.99 10.16 -21.33
CA LYS A 96 4.71 10.06 -20.59
C LYS A 96 4.98 9.80 -19.11
N GLU A 97 4.07 10.32 -18.28
CA GLU A 97 4.20 10.31 -16.82
C GLU A 97 2.99 9.65 -16.14
N PRO A 98 2.79 8.32 -16.28
CA PRO A 98 1.76 7.62 -15.54
C PRO A 98 2.00 7.69 -14.03
N THR A 99 0.90 7.87 -13.29
CA THR A 99 0.87 7.84 -11.83
C THR A 99 0.19 6.55 -11.37
N ILE A 100 0.95 5.72 -10.65
CA ILE A 100 0.52 4.43 -10.13
C ILE A 100 0.31 4.59 -8.62
N ARG A 101 -0.92 4.40 -8.15
CA ARG A 101 -1.24 4.32 -6.72
C ARG A 101 -1.30 2.87 -6.28
N MET A 102 -0.60 2.57 -5.20
CA MET A 102 -0.52 1.23 -4.64
C MET A 102 -0.59 1.26 -3.12
N ASP A 103 -0.96 0.13 -2.52
CA ASP A 103 -0.89 -0.07 -1.09
C ASP A 103 0.58 -0.10 -0.63
N ALA A 104 0.94 0.77 0.32
CA ALA A 104 2.35 0.98 0.68
C ALA A 104 3.01 -0.22 1.38
N TYR A 105 2.24 -1.21 1.83
CA TYR A 105 2.75 -2.37 2.57
C TYR A 105 2.78 -3.65 1.75
N SER A 106 1.84 -3.79 0.81
CA SER A 106 1.71 -4.99 -0.01
C SER A 106 2.14 -4.79 -1.46
N GLY A 107 2.23 -3.54 -1.93
CA GLY A 107 2.48 -3.23 -3.35
C GLY A 107 1.27 -3.53 -4.23
N LYS A 108 0.12 -3.86 -3.65
CA LYS A 108 -1.11 -4.11 -4.41
C LYS A 108 -1.47 -2.83 -5.18
N CYS A 109 -1.61 -2.96 -6.49
CA CYS A 109 -2.06 -1.84 -7.31
C CYS A 109 -3.52 -1.48 -7.00
N LEU A 110 -3.76 -0.19 -6.81
CA LEU A 110 -5.06 0.36 -6.45
C LEU A 110 -5.64 1.18 -7.60
N GLU A 111 -4.79 1.92 -8.31
CA GLU A 111 -5.22 2.82 -9.37
C GLU A 111 -4.03 3.15 -10.28
N VAL A 112 -4.29 3.38 -11.56
CA VAL A 112 -3.33 3.96 -12.49
C VAL A 112 -4.01 5.12 -13.22
N THR A 113 -3.35 6.27 -13.24
CA THR A 113 -3.86 7.50 -13.86
C THR A 113 -2.79 8.14 -14.74
N GLY A 114 -3.22 8.98 -15.68
CA GLY A 114 -2.33 9.67 -16.62
C GLY A 114 -2.15 8.92 -17.94
N PRO A 115 -1.32 9.47 -18.85
CA PRO A 115 -1.13 8.92 -20.19
C PRO A 115 -0.35 7.60 -20.13
N LEU A 116 -1.01 6.54 -20.58
CA LEU A 116 -0.45 5.19 -20.67
C LEU A 116 -0.04 4.80 -22.10
N ASN A 117 -0.54 5.51 -23.11
CA ASN A 117 -0.27 5.36 -24.55
C ASN A 117 -0.39 6.69 -25.29
#